data_AF-A0AA35ITT9-F1
#
_entry.id   AF-A0AA35ITT9-F1
#
_cell.length_a   1.000
_cell.length_b   1.000
_cell.length_c   1.000
_cell.angle_alpha   90.00
_cell.angle_beta   90.00
_cell.angle_gamma   90.00
#
_symmetry.space_group_name_H-M   'P 1'
#
loop_
_entity.id
_entity.type
_entity.pdbx_description
1 polymer ?
#
loop_
_entity_poly.entity_id
_entity_poly.type
_entity_poly.pdbx_seq_one_letter_code
_entity_poly.pdbx_strand_id
1 'polypeptide(L)'
;MEHVDSEFAPIRKSEKVVDSDKIVRAINDDLEQRNITILQNLNLLPIKKNAGSSKVSKPNPVKGQADYTFYQNFKSMALQELNENYSSVSYVPGMNNFFTNELVNMKDYVVFFNKVQHIHQYGGIDREVSERLTLVKSNVVIIEMNDYLTKEDFPLNKIKEHAKARKNFQYKINSDSEVDQNALDSTSDLMMMVMKKIGHDMGINHIVYFKLEQLDELSPSTVIIPSRLTELVEVLSFLEKKNEIAFKFLVYSDNISISSLLSETFRKGLNTELSVFEMPTLTCTRVQEHLRKMIKFTFDPGNKLLQLYNLFVTRQLNDKQSNLTKFFEFLRFFPHPFTYLFNAYTEILVQSSTFDGLLYRITNKLTINNYPHRTYNFKRNQRLPHKVTREVRDI
;
A
#
# COMPACT_ATOMS: atom_id res chain seq x y z
N MET A 1 18.38 -20.06 13.89
CA MET A 1 16.94 -19.71 13.79
C MET A 1 16.87 -18.21 13.89
N GLU A 2 16.79 -17.54 12.75
CA GLU A 2 16.65 -16.08 12.70
C GLU A 2 15.22 -15.71 13.05
N HIS A 3 15.07 -14.68 13.89
CA HIS A 3 13.78 -14.10 14.24
C HIS A 3 13.15 -13.50 12.98
N VAL A 4 11.97 -14.03 12.60
CA VAL A 4 11.12 -13.43 11.58
C VAL A 4 10.36 -12.30 12.27
N ASP A 5 10.93 -11.11 12.25
CA ASP A 5 10.19 -9.90 12.61
C ASP A 5 9.07 -9.70 11.59
N SER A 6 7.83 -9.71 12.08
CA SER A 6 6.63 -9.51 11.27
C SER A 6 6.60 -8.06 10.77
N GLU A 7 7.00 -7.84 9.52
CA GLU A 7 7.00 -6.52 8.83
C GLU A 7 5.60 -5.89 8.67
N PHE A 8 4.53 -6.61 9.03
CA PHE A 8 3.15 -6.11 8.99
C PHE A 8 2.73 -5.59 10.36
N ALA A 9 2.87 -4.27 10.57
CA ALA A 9 2.41 -3.59 11.78
C ALA A 9 1.12 -2.78 11.52
N PRO A 10 0.18 -2.71 12.49
CA PRO A 10 -0.95 -1.81 12.41
C PRO A 10 -0.48 -0.35 12.36
N ILE A 11 -1.21 0.47 11.62
CA ILE A 11 -0.91 1.89 11.48
C ILE A 11 -1.32 2.64 12.75
N ARG A 12 -0.38 2.88 13.68
CA ARG A 12 -0.67 3.56 14.96
C ARG A 12 -0.27 5.04 14.95
N LYS A 13 -0.98 5.87 15.72
CA LYS A 13 -0.51 7.23 16.06
C LYS A 13 0.67 7.09 17.03
N SER A 14 1.80 7.70 16.71
CA SER A 14 3.00 7.62 17.53
C SER A 14 2.82 8.41 18.84
N GLU A 15 2.60 7.71 19.95
CA GLU A 15 2.95 8.18 21.28
C GLU A 15 4.03 7.24 21.82
N LYS A 16 5.23 7.78 22.06
CA LYS A 16 6.42 7.16 22.70
C LYS A 16 6.55 5.64 22.55
N VAL A 17 7.55 5.22 21.77
CA VAL A 17 8.02 3.82 21.67
C VAL A 17 8.17 3.21 23.07
N VAL A 18 7.19 2.41 23.47
CA VAL A 18 7.28 1.47 24.59
C VAL A 18 7.60 0.12 23.96
N ASP A 19 8.74 -0.45 24.33
CA ASP A 19 9.25 -1.74 23.84
C ASP A 19 8.13 -2.75 23.60
N SER A 20 7.86 -3.05 22.33
CA SER A 20 6.90 -4.06 21.86
C SER A 20 7.12 -5.41 22.56
N ASP A 21 8.37 -5.73 22.87
CA ASP A 21 8.79 -6.99 23.47
C ASP A 21 8.35 -7.15 24.92
N LYS A 22 8.21 -6.05 25.67
CA LYS A 22 7.75 -6.10 27.07
C LYS A 22 6.23 -6.32 27.15
N ILE A 23 5.47 -5.77 26.21
CA ILE A 23 4.02 -5.94 26.14
C ILE A 23 3.66 -7.37 25.69
N VAL A 24 4.36 -7.90 24.69
CA VAL A 24 4.13 -9.26 24.17
C VAL A 24 4.42 -10.33 25.22
N ARG A 25 5.47 -10.16 26.04
CA ARG A 25 5.78 -11.11 27.14
C ARG A 25 4.75 -11.05 28.26
N ALA A 26 4.38 -9.86 28.74
CA ALA A 26 3.41 -9.73 29.83
C ALA A 26 2.00 -10.24 29.47
N ILE A 27 1.60 -10.15 28.18
CA ILE A 27 0.32 -10.66 27.70
C ILE A 27 0.36 -12.18 27.47
N ASN A 28 1.48 -12.74 27.03
CA ASN A 28 1.62 -14.19 26.87
C ASN A 28 1.61 -14.93 28.20
N ASP A 29 2.28 -14.39 29.23
CA ASP A 29 2.36 -15.03 30.56
C ASP A 29 0.98 -15.07 31.26
N ASP A 30 0.12 -14.07 31.06
CA ASP A 30 -1.24 -14.00 31.65
C ASP A 30 -2.27 -14.87 30.89
N LEU A 31 -1.99 -15.24 29.64
CA LEU A 31 -2.88 -16.04 28.78
C LEU A 31 -2.64 -17.56 28.90
N GLU A 32 -1.40 -17.99 29.18
CA GLU A 32 -1.11 -19.42 29.38
C GLU A 32 -1.82 -20.01 30.61
N GLN A 33 -2.01 -19.23 31.68
CA GLN A 33 -2.72 -19.69 32.87
C GLN A 33 -4.25 -19.83 32.68
N ARG A 34 -4.86 -19.12 31.71
CA ARG A 34 -6.33 -19.12 31.52
C ARG A 34 -6.84 -20.12 30.48
N ASN A 35 -5.97 -20.64 29.61
CA ASN A 35 -6.37 -21.52 28.50
C ASN A 35 -6.65 -22.98 28.91
N ILE A 36 -6.19 -23.43 30.09
CA ILE A 36 -6.40 -24.82 30.55
C ILE A 36 -7.86 -25.07 31.00
N THR A 37 -8.56 -24.04 31.48
CA THR A 37 -9.90 -24.19 32.11
C THR A 37 -11.05 -24.26 31.09
N ILE A 38 -10.85 -23.80 29.85
CA ILE A 38 -11.94 -23.69 28.85
C ILE A 38 -12.16 -25.01 28.09
N LEU A 39 -11.16 -25.88 28.00
CA LEU A 39 -11.22 -27.17 27.28
C LEU A 39 -12.16 -28.21 27.92
N GLN A 40 -12.61 -28.02 29.16
CA GLN A 40 -13.58 -28.91 29.81
C GLN A 40 -15.05 -28.54 29.53
N ASN A 41 -15.33 -27.31 29.08
CA ASN A 41 -16.72 -26.81 28.99
C ASN A 41 -17.35 -26.91 27.59
N LEU A 42 -16.61 -27.33 26.56
CA LEU A 42 -17.09 -27.30 25.17
C LEU A 42 -17.53 -28.65 24.57
N ASN A 43 -17.62 -29.75 25.36
CA ASN A 43 -18.33 -31.00 24.98
C ASN A 43 -18.23 -31.44 23.48
N LEU A 44 -17.03 -31.42 22.89
CA LEU A 44 -16.81 -31.80 21.48
C LEU A 44 -16.03 -33.13 21.33
N LEU A 45 -16.28 -34.10 22.20
CA LEU A 45 -15.86 -35.50 21.98
C LEU A 45 -17.00 -36.47 22.31
N PRO A 46 -17.18 -37.57 21.54
CA PRO A 46 -18.18 -38.58 21.85
C PRO A 46 -17.84 -39.30 23.16
N ILE A 47 -18.80 -39.35 24.08
CA ILE A 47 -18.71 -40.10 25.34
C ILE A 47 -18.68 -41.59 25.01
N LYS A 48 -17.49 -42.21 25.02
CA LYS A 48 -17.39 -43.67 25.21
C LYS A 48 -17.35 -43.96 26.71
N LYS A 49 -18.35 -44.72 27.16
CA LYS A 49 -18.42 -45.29 28.51
C LYS A 49 -17.23 -46.21 28.81
N ASN A 50 -16.84 -46.16 30.07
CA ASN A 50 -15.79 -46.87 30.80
C ASN A 50 -15.50 -48.32 30.39
N ALA A 51 -14.20 -48.65 30.33
CA ALA A 51 -13.65 -49.88 30.87
C ALA A 51 -12.15 -49.69 31.20
N GLY A 52 -11.76 -50.04 32.44
CA GLY A 52 -10.43 -50.55 32.78
C GLY A 52 -9.26 -49.57 32.85
N SER A 53 -8.83 -49.26 34.08
CA SER A 53 -7.57 -48.59 34.41
C SER A 53 -6.34 -49.31 33.83
N SER A 54 -5.40 -48.58 33.22
CA SER A 54 -3.97 -48.73 33.51
C SER A 54 -3.12 -47.55 32.97
N LYS A 55 -2.23 -47.07 33.84
CA LYS A 55 -1.05 -46.21 33.62
C LYS A 55 -1.20 -44.98 32.72
N VAL A 56 -1.38 -43.83 33.38
CA VAL A 56 -1.27 -42.48 32.80
C VAL A 56 0.18 -42.24 32.33
N SER A 57 0.44 -42.40 31.04
CA SER A 57 1.54 -41.73 30.37
C SER A 57 1.20 -40.24 30.26
N LYS A 58 2.07 -39.35 30.72
CA LYS A 58 1.94 -37.89 30.53
C LYS A 58 1.68 -37.61 29.03
N PRO A 59 0.69 -36.76 28.67
CA PRO A 59 0.45 -36.43 27.28
C PRO A 59 1.62 -35.60 26.75
N ASN A 60 2.20 -36.04 25.64
CA ASN A 60 3.26 -35.31 24.93
C ASN A 60 2.74 -33.93 24.46
N PRO A 61 3.52 -32.85 24.57
CA PRO A 61 3.12 -31.48 24.23
C PRO A 61 3.01 -31.20 22.71
N VAL A 62 3.12 -32.25 21.88
CA VAL A 62 3.21 -32.18 20.41
C VAL A 62 1.99 -31.51 19.75
N LYS A 63 0.80 -31.55 20.38
CA LYS A 63 -0.40 -30.89 19.84
C LYS A 63 -0.32 -29.36 19.83
N GLY A 64 0.30 -28.73 20.83
CA GLY A 64 0.41 -27.27 20.90
C GLY A 64 1.47 -26.71 19.94
N GLN A 65 2.56 -27.46 19.74
CA GLN A 65 3.65 -27.04 18.85
C GLN A 65 3.27 -27.14 17.37
N ALA A 66 2.45 -28.13 17.00
CA ALA A 66 1.91 -28.26 15.64
C ALA A 66 0.91 -27.15 15.29
N ASP A 67 0.05 -26.76 16.24
CA ASP A 67 -0.92 -25.66 16.07
C ASP A 67 -0.24 -24.29 15.98
N TYR A 68 0.79 -24.04 16.80
CA TYR A 68 1.61 -22.82 16.69
C TYR A 68 2.33 -22.72 15.34
N THR A 69 2.99 -23.79 14.90
CA THR A 69 3.73 -23.80 13.62
C THR A 69 2.79 -23.63 12.43
N PHE A 70 1.62 -24.28 12.46
CA PHE A 70 0.57 -24.06 11.47
C PHE A 70 0.11 -22.60 11.46
N TYR A 71 -0.18 -22.03 12.63
CA TYR A 71 -0.69 -20.68 12.73
C TYR A 71 0.31 -19.63 12.24
N GLN A 72 1.61 -19.83 12.45
CA GLN A 72 2.63 -18.90 11.91
C GLN A 72 2.56 -18.82 10.37
N ASN A 73 2.45 -19.97 9.70
CA ASN A 73 2.30 -20.00 8.24
C ASN A 73 0.97 -19.38 7.81
N PHE A 74 -0.14 -19.76 8.46
CA PHE A 74 -1.46 -19.18 8.18
C PHE A 74 -1.45 -17.66 8.35
N LYS A 75 -0.88 -17.16 9.46
CA LYS A 75 -0.81 -15.73 9.78
C LYS A 75 -0.03 -14.96 8.71
N SER A 76 1.11 -15.48 8.26
CA SER A 76 1.92 -14.84 7.21
C SER A 76 1.14 -14.74 5.89
N MET A 77 0.52 -15.83 5.45
CA MET A 77 -0.28 -15.84 4.22
C MET A 77 -1.53 -14.97 4.34
N ALA A 78 -2.20 -14.98 5.49
CA ALA A 78 -3.37 -14.15 5.77
C ALA A 78 -3.03 -12.66 5.81
N LEU A 79 -1.90 -12.26 6.37
CA LEU A 79 -1.43 -10.87 6.34
C LEU A 79 -1.09 -10.43 4.92
N GLN A 80 -0.46 -11.30 4.13
CA GLN A 80 -0.17 -11.02 2.73
C GLN A 80 -1.47 -10.84 1.93
N GLU A 81 -2.41 -11.76 2.02
CA GLU A 81 -3.65 -11.67 1.25
C GLU A 81 -4.59 -10.56 1.76
N LEU A 82 -4.61 -10.29 3.07
CA LEU A 82 -5.33 -9.12 3.61
C LEU A 82 -4.81 -7.81 3.01
N ASN A 83 -3.49 -7.71 2.87
CA ASN A 83 -2.84 -6.57 2.24
C ASN A 83 -3.20 -6.47 0.74
N GLU A 84 -3.17 -7.59 0.01
CA GLU A 84 -3.59 -7.63 -1.41
C GLU A 84 -5.06 -7.26 -1.58
N ASN A 85 -5.93 -7.80 -0.73
CA ASN A 85 -7.36 -7.51 -0.72
C ASN A 85 -7.66 -6.04 -0.39
N TYR A 86 -6.88 -5.44 0.53
CA TYR A 86 -7.00 -4.02 0.88
C TYR A 86 -6.56 -3.11 -0.26
N SER A 87 -5.40 -3.41 -0.88
CA SER A 87 -4.84 -2.63 -1.98
C SER A 87 -5.56 -2.84 -3.31
N SER A 88 -6.44 -3.83 -3.42
CA SER A 88 -7.13 -4.14 -4.68
C SER A 88 -8.11 -3.03 -5.09
N VAL A 89 -7.80 -2.42 -6.23
CA VAL A 89 -8.64 -1.45 -6.93
C VAL A 89 -9.23 -2.01 -8.23
N SER A 90 -9.30 -3.34 -8.34
CA SER A 90 -9.71 -4.06 -9.56
C SER A 90 -11.15 -3.79 -10.01
N TYR A 91 -11.95 -3.11 -9.19
CA TYR A 91 -13.31 -2.71 -9.51
C TYR A 91 -13.39 -1.46 -10.41
N VAL A 92 -12.26 -0.81 -10.73
CA VAL A 92 -12.20 0.31 -11.68
C VAL A 92 -12.00 -0.23 -13.11
N PRO A 93 -12.94 0.02 -14.04
CA PRO A 93 -12.79 -0.42 -15.43
C PRO A 93 -11.52 0.13 -16.09
N GLY A 94 -10.87 -0.67 -16.94
CA GLY A 94 -9.69 -0.27 -17.72
C GLY A 94 -8.38 -0.12 -16.92
N MET A 95 -8.46 0.05 -15.61
CA MET A 95 -7.29 0.29 -14.75
C MET A 95 -6.26 -0.85 -14.80
N ASN A 96 -6.72 -2.11 -14.88
CA ASN A 96 -5.81 -3.24 -14.98
C ASN A 96 -5.07 -3.29 -16.34
N ASN A 97 -5.75 -2.91 -17.43
CA ASN A 97 -5.11 -2.77 -18.75
C ASN A 97 -4.06 -1.65 -18.72
N PHE A 98 -4.39 -0.52 -18.10
CA PHE A 98 -3.47 0.59 -17.94
C PHE A 98 -2.18 0.16 -17.24
N PHE A 99 -2.29 -0.48 -16.07
CA PHE A 99 -1.12 -0.92 -15.30
C PHE A 99 -0.25 -1.95 -16.03
N THR A 100 -0.87 -2.86 -16.78
CA THR A 100 -0.16 -3.97 -17.44
C THR A 100 0.43 -3.58 -18.78
N ASN A 101 -0.23 -2.71 -19.56
CA ASN A 101 0.12 -2.46 -20.95
C ASN A 101 0.55 -1.02 -21.22
N GLU A 102 -0.08 -0.03 -20.57
CA GLU A 102 0.11 1.38 -20.89
C GLU A 102 1.20 2.04 -20.04
N LEU A 103 1.22 1.73 -18.74
CA LEU A 103 2.19 2.28 -17.80
C LEU A 103 3.63 1.88 -18.14
N VAL A 104 3.84 0.65 -18.61
CA VAL A 104 5.16 0.04 -18.82
C VAL A 104 5.74 0.24 -20.23
N ASN A 105 4.96 0.80 -21.16
CA ASN A 105 5.40 0.99 -22.54
C ASN A 105 6.21 2.30 -22.73
N MET A 106 6.82 2.46 -23.91
CA MET A 106 7.57 3.67 -24.30
C MET A 106 6.71 4.72 -25.01
N LYS A 107 5.50 4.97 -24.52
CA LYS A 107 4.63 6.07 -24.96
C LYS A 107 4.40 7.04 -23.81
N ASP A 108 4.29 8.33 -24.10
CA ASP A 108 3.95 9.33 -23.10
C ASP A 108 2.49 9.20 -22.62
N TYR A 109 2.27 9.42 -21.33
CA TYR A 109 0.92 9.47 -20.76
C TYR A 109 0.78 10.56 -19.72
N VAL A 110 -0.39 11.23 -19.75
CA VAL A 110 -0.90 12.03 -18.64
C VAL A 110 -2.19 11.39 -18.15
N VAL A 111 -2.21 10.95 -16.89
CA VAL A 111 -3.32 10.20 -16.31
C VAL A 111 -3.83 10.87 -15.05
N PHE A 112 -5.14 11.10 -15.02
CA PHE A 112 -5.86 11.62 -13.86
C PHE A 112 -6.63 10.50 -13.17
N PHE A 113 -6.25 10.18 -11.94
CA PHE A 113 -7.06 9.39 -11.03
C PHE A 113 -7.94 10.34 -10.22
N ASN A 114 -9.21 10.47 -10.63
CA ASN A 114 -10.16 11.41 -10.03
C ASN A 114 -11.05 10.71 -9.00
N LYS A 115 -11.57 11.49 -8.03
CA LYS A 115 -12.43 11.03 -6.93
C LYS A 115 -11.76 9.99 -6.02
N VAL A 116 -10.47 10.16 -5.76
CA VAL A 116 -9.71 9.28 -4.86
C VAL A 116 -10.08 9.59 -3.40
N GLN A 117 -11.22 9.08 -2.96
CA GLN A 117 -11.86 9.40 -1.67
C GLN A 117 -11.40 8.51 -0.50
N HIS A 118 -10.83 7.35 -0.78
CA HIS A 118 -10.44 6.39 0.24
C HIS A 118 -8.93 6.15 0.24
N ILE A 119 -8.37 5.97 1.44
CA ILE A 119 -6.95 5.68 1.66
C ILE A 119 -6.50 4.46 0.86
N HIS A 120 -7.34 3.41 0.82
CA HIS A 120 -7.01 2.17 0.10
C HIS A 120 -6.97 2.35 -1.41
N GLN A 121 -7.73 3.29 -1.98
CA GLN A 121 -7.67 3.61 -3.41
C GLN A 121 -6.31 4.22 -3.75
N TYR A 122 -5.92 5.27 -3.03
CA TYR A 122 -4.62 5.91 -3.22
C TYR A 122 -3.48 4.91 -3.00
N GLY A 123 -3.46 4.23 -1.85
CA GLY A 123 -2.40 3.28 -1.50
C GLY A 123 -2.35 2.07 -2.43
N GLY A 124 -3.50 1.62 -2.94
CA GLY A 124 -3.60 0.54 -3.92
C GLY A 124 -3.05 0.92 -5.30
N ILE A 125 -3.47 2.07 -5.85
CA ILE A 125 -2.98 2.57 -7.14
C ILE A 125 -1.47 2.83 -7.06
N ASP A 126 -0.99 3.51 -6.01
CA ASP A 126 0.44 3.83 -5.86
C ASP A 126 1.32 2.58 -5.79
N ARG A 127 0.84 1.56 -5.07
CA ARG A 127 1.54 0.28 -4.98
C ARG A 127 1.60 -0.42 -6.34
N GLU A 128 0.47 -0.52 -7.04
CA GLU A 128 0.44 -1.19 -8.34
C GLU A 128 1.33 -0.47 -9.37
N VAL A 129 1.32 0.87 -9.38
CA VAL A 129 2.26 1.66 -10.20
C VAL A 129 3.71 1.33 -9.87
N SER A 130 4.05 1.30 -8.58
CA SER A 130 5.41 0.99 -8.13
C SER A 130 5.83 -0.43 -8.53
N GLU A 131 4.98 -1.43 -8.28
CA GLU A 131 5.25 -2.83 -8.63
C GLU A 131 5.43 -2.99 -10.15
N ARG A 132 4.59 -2.37 -10.97
CA ARG A 132 4.72 -2.46 -12.44
C ARG A 132 5.97 -1.78 -12.97
N LEU A 133 6.31 -0.60 -12.46
CA LEU A 133 7.50 0.11 -12.88
C LEU A 133 8.80 -0.63 -12.50
N THR A 134 8.82 -1.39 -11.40
CA THR A 134 9.98 -2.22 -11.05
C THR A 134 10.24 -3.38 -12.03
N LEU A 135 9.25 -3.78 -12.82
CA LEU A 135 9.37 -4.87 -13.79
C LEU A 135 9.84 -4.40 -15.17
N VAL A 136 9.96 -3.08 -15.38
CA VAL A 136 10.34 -2.51 -16.66
C VAL A 136 11.86 -2.62 -16.84
N LYS A 137 12.30 -3.00 -18.05
CA LYS A 137 13.73 -3.09 -18.39
C LYS A 137 14.40 -1.73 -18.58
N SER A 138 13.63 -0.75 -19.03
CA SER A 138 14.03 0.66 -19.15
C SER A 138 14.41 1.25 -17.79
N ASN A 139 15.31 2.23 -17.78
CA ASN A 139 15.65 2.94 -16.56
C ASN A 139 14.46 3.81 -16.11
N VAL A 140 13.98 3.62 -14.87
CA VAL A 140 12.83 4.37 -14.32
C VAL A 140 13.31 5.46 -13.38
N VAL A 141 12.94 6.70 -13.68
CA VAL A 141 13.24 7.89 -12.88
C VAL A 141 11.96 8.40 -12.23
N ILE A 142 11.91 8.50 -10.90
CA ILE A 142 10.74 9.01 -10.18
C ILE A 142 10.96 10.46 -9.74
N ILE A 143 9.98 11.32 -10.02
CA ILE A 143 9.96 12.74 -9.65
C ILE A 143 8.63 13.08 -8.96
N GLU A 144 8.72 13.36 -7.67
CA GLU A 144 7.59 13.82 -6.85
C GLU A 144 7.38 15.32 -7.05
N MET A 145 6.25 15.71 -7.64
CA MET A 145 5.93 17.07 -8.08
C MET A 145 5.18 17.90 -7.04
N ASN A 146 4.72 17.29 -5.95
CA ASN A 146 3.94 17.94 -4.90
C ASN A 146 4.61 19.20 -4.36
N ASP A 147 5.82 19.06 -3.81
CA ASP A 147 6.55 20.18 -3.22
C ASP A 147 6.96 21.21 -4.28
N TYR A 148 7.28 20.76 -5.49
CA TYR A 148 7.71 21.62 -6.59
C TYR A 148 6.61 22.60 -7.02
N LEU A 149 5.38 22.11 -7.14
CA LEU A 149 4.25 22.89 -7.63
C LEU A 149 3.59 23.74 -6.54
N THR A 150 3.80 23.41 -5.26
CA THR A 150 3.01 24.00 -4.16
C THR A 150 3.80 24.82 -3.15
N LYS A 151 5.13 24.62 -3.03
CA LYS A 151 5.96 25.37 -2.08
C LYS A 151 6.72 26.48 -2.79
N GLU A 152 6.66 27.69 -2.24
CA GLU A 152 7.42 28.84 -2.75
C GLU A 152 8.94 28.61 -2.59
N ASP A 153 9.35 28.09 -1.43
CA ASP A 153 10.74 27.71 -1.14
C ASP A 153 11.00 26.24 -1.48
N PHE A 154 11.26 25.96 -2.76
CA PHE A 154 11.80 24.65 -3.16
C PHE A 154 13.31 24.63 -2.86
N PRO A 155 13.81 23.76 -1.96
CA PRO A 155 15.22 23.78 -1.56
C PRO A 155 16.12 23.27 -2.68
N LEU A 156 16.47 24.16 -3.61
CA LEU A 156 17.52 24.01 -4.62
C LEU A 156 18.89 23.70 -4.00
N ASN A 157 19.07 23.96 -2.70
CA ASN A 157 20.33 23.75 -1.99
C ASN A 157 20.75 22.26 -1.89
N LYS A 158 19.82 21.30 -2.02
CA LYS A 158 20.20 19.87 -2.17
C LYS A 158 20.79 19.53 -3.55
N ILE A 159 20.58 20.38 -4.55
CA ILE A 159 21.19 20.22 -5.90
C ILE A 159 22.64 20.73 -5.89
N LYS A 160 22.93 21.80 -5.13
CA LYS A 160 24.28 22.39 -4.99
C LYS A 160 25.22 21.62 -4.06
N GLU A 161 24.71 20.96 -3.01
CA GLU A 161 25.57 20.19 -2.09
C GLU A 161 26.18 18.93 -2.72
N HIS A 162 25.49 18.27 -3.66
CA HIS A 162 26.07 17.16 -4.42
C HIS A 162 27.02 17.59 -5.55
N ALA A 163 27.00 18.87 -5.96
CA ALA A 163 27.97 19.41 -6.91
C ALA A 163 29.35 19.65 -6.25
N LYS A 164 29.39 20.00 -4.96
CA LYS A 164 30.64 20.19 -4.22
C LYS A 164 31.38 18.90 -3.87
N ALA A 165 30.68 17.76 -3.83
CA ALA A 165 31.30 16.44 -3.60
C ALA A 165 32.06 15.88 -4.84
N ARG A 166 32.07 16.58 -5.98
CA ARG A 166 32.73 16.16 -7.22
C ARG A 166 33.79 17.15 -7.72
N LYS A 167 34.47 17.87 -6.82
CA LYS A 167 35.52 18.85 -7.18
C LYS A 167 36.80 18.30 -7.86
N ASN A 168 36.90 16.99 -8.16
CA ASN A 168 38.08 16.40 -8.82
C ASN A 168 37.87 15.93 -10.26
N PHE A 169 36.74 16.20 -10.91
CA PHE A 169 36.62 15.99 -12.35
C PHE A 169 36.59 17.34 -13.07
N GLN A 170 37.79 17.85 -13.39
CA GLN A 170 37.94 18.86 -14.43
C GLN A 170 37.51 18.22 -15.76
N TYR A 171 36.37 18.67 -16.27
CA TYR A 171 35.91 18.35 -17.62
C TYR A 171 36.88 18.97 -18.64
N LYS A 172 37.68 18.14 -19.32
CA LYS A 172 38.16 18.48 -20.66
C LYS A 172 37.10 18.00 -21.65
N ILE A 173 36.34 18.94 -22.17
CA ILE A 173 35.50 18.74 -23.34
C ILE A 173 36.45 18.56 -24.53
N ASN A 174 36.65 17.32 -24.96
CA ASN A 174 37.04 17.03 -26.33
C ASN A 174 35.82 16.43 -27.01
N SER A 175 34.98 17.30 -27.57
CA SER A 175 33.91 16.91 -28.48
C SER A 175 34.23 17.49 -29.86
N ASP A 176 34.66 16.64 -30.79
CA ASP A 176 34.59 16.90 -32.24
C ASP A 176 33.13 16.77 -32.72
N SER A 177 32.23 17.44 -32.02
CA SER A 177 30.86 17.68 -32.45
C SER A 177 30.56 19.11 -32.04
N GLU A 178 30.40 19.98 -33.02
CA GLU A 178 29.94 21.36 -32.86
C GLU A 178 28.53 21.35 -32.24
N VAL A 179 28.47 21.19 -30.91
CA VAL A 179 27.33 21.57 -30.10
C VAL A 179 27.58 23.01 -29.69
N ASP A 180 26.85 23.90 -30.33
CA ASP A 180 26.85 25.34 -30.11
C ASP A 180 26.76 25.64 -28.60
N GLN A 181 27.87 26.11 -28.01
CA GLN A 181 28.02 26.36 -26.58
C GLN A 181 27.22 27.58 -26.08
N ASN A 182 26.38 28.17 -26.94
CA ASN A 182 25.54 29.32 -26.63
C ASN A 182 24.16 28.96 -26.03
N ALA A 183 23.84 27.68 -25.80
CA ALA A 183 22.51 27.24 -25.35
C ALA A 183 22.37 26.98 -23.83
N LEU A 184 23.43 27.16 -23.02
CA LEU A 184 23.42 26.71 -21.62
C LEU A 184 22.79 27.68 -20.60
N ASP A 185 22.45 28.92 -20.99
CA ASP A 185 22.02 29.99 -20.07
C ASP A 185 20.50 30.05 -19.78
N SER A 186 19.68 29.16 -20.34
CA SER A 186 18.20 29.19 -20.18
C SER A 186 17.57 27.88 -19.70
N THR A 187 18.34 26.96 -19.12
CA THR A 187 17.83 25.64 -18.71
C THR A 187 17.12 25.72 -17.37
N SER A 188 15.82 25.41 -17.34
CA SER A 188 14.99 25.49 -16.14
C SER A 188 15.44 24.53 -15.01
N ASP A 189 15.16 24.88 -13.75
CA ASP A 189 15.58 24.10 -12.58
C ASP A 189 15.03 22.67 -12.62
N LEU A 190 13.77 22.51 -13.05
CA LEU A 190 13.13 21.23 -13.22
C LEU A 190 13.80 20.41 -14.34
N MET A 191 14.11 21.04 -15.48
CA MET A 191 14.78 20.37 -16.60
C MET A 191 16.13 19.81 -16.18
N MET A 192 16.94 20.62 -15.48
CA MET A 192 18.23 20.16 -14.96
C MET A 192 18.08 18.99 -13.99
N MET A 193 17.08 19.03 -13.10
CA MET A 193 16.82 17.92 -12.17
C MET A 193 16.45 16.62 -12.91
N VAL A 194 15.58 16.72 -13.93
CA VAL A 194 15.15 15.59 -14.76
C VAL A 194 16.36 14.97 -15.47
N MET A 195 17.10 15.79 -16.22
CA MET A 195 18.25 15.33 -17.01
C MET A 195 19.35 14.73 -16.14
N LYS A 196 19.60 15.31 -14.97
CA LYS A 196 20.57 14.77 -14.01
C LYS A 196 20.18 13.39 -13.49
N LYS A 197 18.89 13.12 -13.28
CA LYS A 197 18.40 11.82 -12.82
C LYS A 197 18.39 10.76 -13.93
N ILE A 198 18.14 11.16 -15.18
CA ILE A 198 18.27 10.29 -16.35
C ILE A 198 19.72 9.84 -16.51
N GLY A 199 20.67 10.75 -16.31
CA GLY A 199 22.10 10.46 -16.40
C GLY A 199 22.63 10.55 -17.84
N HIS A 200 23.84 10.04 -18.06
CA HIS A 200 24.53 10.12 -19.36
C HIS A 200 24.41 8.84 -20.21
N ASP A 201 23.81 7.78 -19.68
CA ASP A 201 23.71 6.50 -20.37
C ASP A 201 22.48 6.45 -21.30
N MET A 202 22.56 7.24 -22.37
CA MET A 202 21.52 7.35 -23.41
C MET A 202 21.39 6.08 -24.27
N GLY A 203 22.16 5.02 -23.96
CA GLY A 203 22.08 3.74 -24.65
C GLY A 203 20.89 2.88 -24.22
N ILE A 204 20.16 3.28 -23.18
CA ILE A 204 18.99 2.59 -22.65
C ILE A 204 17.79 3.54 -22.68
N ASN A 205 16.62 3.02 -23.04
CA ASN A 205 15.38 3.79 -22.95
C ASN A 205 15.07 4.19 -21.50
N HIS A 206 14.49 5.37 -21.30
CA HIS A 206 14.14 5.89 -19.98
C HIS A 206 12.63 6.09 -19.82
N ILE A 207 12.11 5.81 -18.63
CA ILE A 207 10.76 6.21 -18.21
C ILE A 207 10.86 7.22 -17.08
N VAL A 208 10.36 8.43 -17.28
CA VAL A 208 10.28 9.46 -16.23
C VAL A 208 8.87 9.49 -15.64
N TYR A 209 8.73 8.94 -14.44
CA TYR A 209 7.49 8.94 -13.68
C TYR A 209 7.36 10.23 -12.84
N PHE A 210 6.49 11.14 -13.29
CA PHE A 210 6.08 12.31 -12.53
C PHE A 210 4.85 11.99 -11.69
N LYS A 211 4.91 12.29 -10.40
CA LYS A 211 3.83 12.03 -9.45
C LYS A 211 3.33 13.31 -8.80
N LEU A 212 2.02 13.56 -8.87
CA LEU A 212 1.37 14.65 -8.16
C LEU A 212 0.16 14.14 -7.37
N GLU A 213 0.07 14.51 -6.10
CA GLU A 213 -0.97 14.06 -5.18
C GLU A 213 -1.72 15.26 -4.57
N GLN A 214 -3.00 15.39 -4.88
CA GLN A 214 -3.89 16.45 -4.41
C GLN A 214 -5.19 15.82 -3.87
N LEU A 215 -5.03 15.06 -2.79
CA LEU A 215 -6.12 14.31 -2.14
C LEU A 215 -6.99 15.14 -1.20
N ASP A 216 -6.59 16.39 -0.92
CA ASP A 216 -7.40 17.31 -0.12
C ASP A 216 -8.39 18.07 -1.00
N GLU A 217 -9.67 17.72 -0.87
CA GLU A 217 -10.77 18.31 -1.63
C GLU A 217 -10.92 19.82 -1.36
N LEU A 218 -10.58 20.27 -0.15
CA LEU A 218 -10.82 21.65 0.30
C LEU A 218 -9.72 22.64 -0.10
N SER A 219 -8.58 22.13 -0.57
CA SER A 219 -7.45 22.98 -0.95
C SER A 219 -7.81 23.85 -2.17
N PRO A 220 -7.60 25.17 -2.15
CA PRO A 220 -7.89 26.01 -3.31
C PRO A 220 -6.91 25.74 -4.45
N SER A 221 -7.32 25.96 -5.70
CA SER A 221 -6.45 25.80 -6.87
C SER A 221 -5.24 26.74 -6.87
N THR A 222 -5.31 27.83 -6.12
CA THR A 222 -4.21 28.79 -5.89
C THR A 222 -3.02 28.19 -5.16
N VAL A 223 -3.13 26.96 -4.65
CA VAL A 223 -1.99 26.22 -4.08
C VAL A 223 -0.95 25.88 -5.15
N ILE A 224 -1.34 25.76 -6.43
CA ILE A 224 -0.39 25.53 -7.52
C ILE A 224 0.21 26.86 -7.98
N ILE A 225 1.54 26.97 -7.93
CA ILE A 225 2.29 28.14 -8.39
C ILE A 225 2.28 28.18 -9.94
N PRO A 226 1.70 29.21 -10.58
CA PRO A 226 1.52 29.23 -12.04
C PRO A 226 2.82 29.18 -12.86
N SER A 227 3.90 29.83 -12.39
CA SER A 227 5.19 29.80 -13.08
C SER A 227 5.81 28.39 -13.09
N ARG A 228 5.72 27.66 -11.96
CA ARG A 228 6.18 26.27 -11.84
C ARG A 228 5.36 25.32 -12.72
N LEU A 229 4.06 25.57 -12.86
CA LEU A 229 3.19 24.81 -13.77
C LEU A 229 3.56 25.07 -15.23
N THR A 230 3.85 26.32 -15.60
CA THR A 230 4.30 26.67 -16.96
C THR A 230 5.62 25.96 -17.30
N GLU A 231 6.59 26.02 -16.39
CA GLU A 231 7.88 25.33 -16.54
C GLU A 231 7.72 23.80 -16.66
N LEU A 232 6.78 23.21 -15.91
CA LEU A 232 6.47 21.79 -16.03
C LEU A 232 5.94 21.43 -17.43
N VAL A 233 5.05 22.25 -18.00
CA VAL A 233 4.55 22.04 -19.36
C VAL A 233 5.70 22.11 -20.38
N GLU A 234 6.60 23.08 -20.24
CA GLU A 234 7.78 23.21 -21.11
C GLU A 234 8.69 21.98 -21.02
N VAL A 235 8.93 21.47 -19.80
CA VAL A 235 9.72 20.26 -19.59
C VAL A 235 9.05 19.04 -20.23
N LEU A 236 7.75 18.83 -20.01
CA LEU A 236 7.03 17.71 -20.59
C LEU A 236 7.01 17.81 -22.13
N SER A 237 6.74 18.99 -22.70
CA SER A 237 6.76 19.23 -24.15
C SER A 237 8.14 18.99 -24.78
N PHE A 238 9.22 19.25 -24.03
CA PHE A 238 10.56 18.87 -24.46
C PHE A 238 10.75 17.35 -24.48
N LEU A 239 10.29 16.65 -23.44
CA LEU A 239 10.37 15.18 -23.34
C LEU A 239 9.54 14.49 -24.43
N GLU A 240 8.36 15.01 -24.78
CA GLU A 240 7.51 14.48 -25.88
C GLU A 240 8.25 14.35 -27.23
N LYS A 241 9.30 15.15 -27.43
CA LYS A 241 10.09 15.18 -28.67
C LYS A 241 11.27 14.19 -28.66
N LYS A 242 11.45 13.41 -27.58
CA LYS A 242 12.58 12.50 -27.37
C LYS A 242 12.11 11.06 -27.38
N ASN A 243 12.36 10.34 -28.48
CA ASN A 243 11.90 8.96 -28.65
C ASN A 243 12.51 7.98 -27.63
N GLU A 244 13.68 8.29 -27.08
CA GLU A 244 14.37 7.45 -26.09
C GLU A 244 13.82 7.63 -24.66
N ILE A 245 12.98 8.65 -24.43
CA ILE A 245 12.44 8.98 -23.11
C ILE A 245 10.92 9.02 -23.19
N ALA A 246 10.24 8.18 -22.41
CA ALA A 246 8.81 8.29 -22.19
C ALA A 246 8.54 8.91 -20.81
N PHE A 247 7.61 9.86 -20.69
CA PHE A 247 7.13 10.30 -19.39
C PHE A 247 5.77 9.71 -19.06
N LYS A 248 5.57 9.44 -17.76
CA LYS A 248 4.30 9.03 -17.18
C LYS A 248 3.95 10.06 -16.13
N PHE A 249 2.98 10.92 -16.39
CA PHE A 249 2.52 11.88 -15.39
C PHE A 249 1.21 11.40 -14.78
N LEU A 250 1.27 10.96 -13.52
CA LEU A 250 0.10 10.48 -12.78
C LEU A 250 -0.33 11.51 -11.73
N VAL A 251 -1.57 11.95 -11.84
CA VAL A 251 -2.22 12.89 -10.92
C VAL A 251 -3.26 12.15 -10.09
N TYR A 252 -3.10 12.16 -8.77
CA TYR A 252 -4.04 11.56 -7.82
C TYR A 252 -4.86 12.69 -7.18
N SER A 253 -6.14 12.80 -7.51
CA SER A 253 -6.95 13.94 -7.08
C SER A 253 -8.31 13.55 -6.50
N ASP A 254 -8.66 14.19 -5.39
CA ASP A 254 -10.06 14.36 -4.93
C ASP A 254 -10.53 15.81 -5.19
N ASN A 255 -9.63 16.67 -5.66
CA ASN A 255 -9.84 18.09 -5.88
C ASN A 255 -10.18 18.39 -7.35
N ILE A 256 -11.44 18.74 -7.62
CA ILE A 256 -11.94 19.01 -8.97
C ILE A 256 -11.29 20.26 -9.55
N SER A 257 -11.11 21.31 -8.75
CA SER A 257 -10.55 22.59 -9.21
C SER A 257 -9.11 22.44 -9.70
N ILE A 258 -8.27 21.72 -8.93
CA ILE A 258 -6.89 21.43 -9.33
C ILE A 258 -6.84 20.49 -10.53
N SER A 259 -7.67 19.43 -10.53
CA SER A 259 -7.74 18.49 -11.66
C SER A 259 -8.13 19.20 -12.96
N SER A 260 -9.11 20.12 -12.90
CA SER A 260 -9.55 20.91 -14.06
C SER A 260 -8.46 21.84 -14.55
N LEU A 261 -7.79 22.58 -13.65
CA LEU A 261 -6.69 23.48 -13.99
C LEU A 261 -5.57 22.73 -14.73
N LEU A 262 -5.13 21.59 -14.19
CA LEU A 262 -4.08 20.77 -14.78
C LEU A 262 -4.51 20.17 -16.11
N SER A 263 -5.73 19.64 -16.19
CA SER A 263 -6.28 19.04 -17.42
C SER A 263 -6.38 20.05 -18.56
N GLU A 264 -6.89 21.25 -18.30
CA GLU A 264 -6.93 22.33 -19.29
C GLU A 264 -5.54 22.79 -19.72
N THR A 265 -4.62 22.90 -18.76
CA THR A 265 -3.24 23.34 -19.02
C THR A 265 -2.50 22.33 -19.90
N PHE A 266 -2.55 21.04 -19.55
CA PHE A 266 -1.90 19.98 -20.32
C PHE A 266 -2.54 19.80 -21.69
N ARG A 267 -3.87 19.88 -21.81
CA ARG A 267 -4.55 19.80 -23.12
C ARG A 267 -4.14 20.93 -24.07
N LYS A 268 -3.79 22.11 -23.54
CA LYS A 268 -3.31 23.25 -24.34
C LYS A 268 -1.82 23.17 -24.66
N GLY A 269 -1.02 22.60 -23.77
CA GLY A 269 0.45 22.65 -23.83
C GLY A 269 1.14 21.39 -24.38
N LEU A 270 0.44 20.26 -24.46
CA LEU A 270 1.01 18.95 -24.78
C LEU A 270 0.26 18.30 -25.96
N ASN A 271 0.97 17.49 -26.74
CA ASN A 271 0.36 16.66 -27.80
C ASN A 271 -0.06 15.29 -27.27
N THR A 272 0.45 14.88 -26.11
CA THR A 272 0.13 13.62 -25.44
C THR A 272 -1.34 13.57 -25.06
N GLU A 273 -1.96 12.42 -25.30
CA GLU A 273 -3.36 12.17 -24.93
C GLU A 273 -3.52 12.08 -23.40
N LEU A 274 -4.58 12.71 -22.88
CA LEU A 274 -4.92 12.67 -21.47
C LEU A 274 -5.95 11.55 -21.23
N SER A 275 -5.68 10.70 -20.24
CA SER A 275 -6.63 9.68 -19.77
C SER A 275 -7.16 10.03 -18.38
N VAL A 276 -8.43 9.72 -18.13
CA VAL A 276 -9.09 9.96 -16.84
C VAL A 276 -9.68 8.65 -16.33
N PHE A 277 -9.19 8.19 -15.18
CA PHE A 277 -9.79 7.11 -14.40
C PHE A 277 -10.60 7.72 -13.26
N GLU A 278 -11.91 7.69 -13.39
CA GLU A 278 -12.82 8.15 -12.34
C GLU A 278 -13.09 7.00 -11.36
N MET A 279 -12.74 7.21 -10.09
CA MET A 279 -13.06 6.24 -9.05
C MET A 279 -14.58 6.16 -8.88
N PRO A 280 -15.18 4.96 -8.93
CA PRO A 280 -16.62 4.83 -8.75
C PRO A 280 -17.00 5.17 -7.31
N THR A 281 -18.01 6.01 -7.14
CA THR A 281 -18.63 6.23 -5.83
C THR A 281 -19.33 4.95 -5.38
N LEU A 282 -18.79 4.28 -4.36
CA LEU A 282 -19.33 3.02 -3.87
C LEU A 282 -20.54 3.29 -2.98
N THR A 283 -21.68 2.66 -3.29
CA THR A 283 -22.83 2.66 -2.39
C THR A 283 -22.49 1.93 -1.09
N CYS A 284 -23.21 2.22 0.00
CA CYS A 284 -23.02 1.52 1.28
C CYS A 284 -23.06 -0.02 1.12
N THR A 285 -23.96 -0.54 0.28
CA THR A 285 -24.03 -1.97 -0.04
C THR A 285 -22.75 -2.48 -0.69
N ARG A 286 -22.21 -1.77 -1.69
CA ARG A 286 -20.95 -2.14 -2.34
C ARG A 286 -19.76 -2.07 -1.38
N VAL A 287 -19.68 -1.02 -0.57
CA VAL A 287 -18.65 -0.91 0.49
C VAL A 287 -18.70 -2.13 1.41
N GLN A 288 -19.89 -2.51 1.87
CA GLN A 288 -20.06 -3.69 2.72
C GLN A 288 -19.70 -5.00 2.02
N GLU A 289 -20.06 -5.17 0.75
CA GLU A 289 -19.62 -6.33 -0.06
C GLU A 289 -18.08 -6.42 -0.14
N HIS A 290 -17.41 -5.30 -0.40
CA HIS A 290 -15.94 -5.26 -0.51
C HIS A 290 -15.26 -5.48 0.85
N LEU A 291 -15.76 -4.89 1.94
CA LEU A 291 -15.26 -5.16 3.30
C LEU A 291 -15.40 -6.64 3.66
N ARG A 292 -16.50 -7.29 3.27
CA ARG A 292 -16.71 -8.73 3.50
C ARG A 292 -15.70 -9.55 2.71
N LYS A 293 -15.47 -9.23 1.44
CA LYS A 293 -14.46 -9.88 0.59
C LYS A 293 -13.05 -9.70 1.16
N MET A 294 -12.77 -8.53 1.74
CA MET A 294 -11.43 -8.18 2.21
C MET A 294 -10.87 -9.15 3.27
N ILE A 295 -11.73 -9.67 4.16
CA ILE A 295 -11.35 -10.63 5.22
C ILE A 295 -11.63 -12.08 4.83
N LYS A 296 -11.93 -12.36 3.55
CA LYS A 296 -11.97 -13.71 2.99
C LYS A 296 -10.65 -13.99 2.31
N PHE A 297 -10.05 -15.13 2.65
CA PHE A 297 -8.78 -15.53 2.07
C PHE A 297 -8.96 -16.71 1.11
N THR A 298 -8.10 -16.79 0.12
CA THR A 298 -8.16 -17.69 -1.03
C THR A 298 -6.83 -18.42 -1.27
N PHE A 299 -5.76 -18.04 -0.54
CA PHE A 299 -4.48 -18.74 -0.54
C PHE A 299 -4.65 -20.24 -0.21
N ASP A 300 -3.88 -21.14 -0.82
CA ASP A 300 -3.97 -22.60 -0.53
C ASP A 300 -5.44 -23.14 -0.49
N PRO A 301 -6.18 -23.10 -1.61
CA PRO A 301 -7.62 -23.43 -1.62
C PRO A 301 -7.94 -24.87 -1.21
N GLY A 302 -6.95 -25.78 -1.23
CA GLY A 302 -7.06 -27.16 -0.74
C GLY A 302 -7.04 -27.27 0.79
N ASN A 303 -6.71 -26.19 1.50
CA ASN A 303 -6.56 -26.18 2.94
C ASN A 303 -7.91 -26.21 3.68
N LYS A 304 -8.16 -27.30 4.41
CA LYS A 304 -9.40 -27.46 5.18
C LYS A 304 -9.56 -26.41 6.28
N LEU A 305 -8.48 -25.96 6.91
CA LEU A 305 -8.54 -24.96 7.97
C LEU A 305 -8.86 -23.58 7.40
N LEU A 306 -8.36 -23.24 6.22
CA LEU A 306 -8.79 -22.02 5.54
C LEU A 306 -10.29 -22.07 5.18
N GLN A 307 -10.75 -23.19 4.63
CA GLN A 307 -12.17 -23.37 4.30
C GLN A 307 -13.05 -23.20 5.56
N LEU A 308 -12.61 -23.76 6.70
CA LEU A 308 -13.27 -23.58 7.99
C LEU A 308 -13.27 -22.12 8.45
N TYR A 309 -12.14 -21.40 8.33
CA TYR A 309 -12.06 -19.97 8.63
C TYR A 309 -13.06 -19.18 7.77
N ASN A 310 -13.11 -19.42 6.47
CA ASN A 310 -14.03 -18.71 5.57
C ASN A 310 -15.49 -19.01 5.90
N LEU A 311 -15.83 -20.27 6.19
CA LEU A 311 -17.18 -20.64 6.61
C LEU A 311 -17.56 -19.97 7.93
N PHE A 312 -16.64 -19.95 8.89
CA PHE A 312 -16.81 -19.30 10.19
C PHE A 312 -17.07 -17.80 10.03
N VAL A 313 -16.24 -17.08 9.26
CA VAL A 313 -16.43 -15.64 9.01
C VAL A 313 -17.79 -15.37 8.34
N THR A 314 -18.23 -16.24 7.40
CA THR A 314 -19.56 -16.09 6.77
C THR A 314 -20.68 -16.24 7.79
N ARG A 315 -20.59 -17.24 8.67
CA ARG A 315 -21.59 -17.45 9.73
C ARG A 315 -21.65 -16.26 10.69
N GLN A 316 -20.50 -15.75 11.13
CA GLN A 316 -20.41 -14.56 11.97
C GLN A 316 -21.08 -13.35 11.31
N LEU A 317 -20.79 -13.07 10.03
CA LEU A 317 -21.39 -11.95 9.26
C LEU A 317 -22.88 -12.07 8.95
N ASN A 318 -23.45 -13.27 9.10
CA ASN A 318 -24.88 -13.55 8.89
C ASN A 318 -25.65 -13.55 10.22
N ASP A 319 -24.96 -13.74 11.34
CA ASP A 319 -25.53 -13.59 12.68
C ASP A 319 -25.54 -12.11 13.09
N LYS A 320 -26.74 -11.55 13.26
CA LYS A 320 -26.95 -10.15 13.66
C LYS A 320 -26.41 -9.84 15.05
N GLN A 321 -26.29 -10.83 15.93
CA GLN A 321 -25.81 -10.62 17.29
C GLN A 321 -24.29 -10.74 17.44
N SER A 322 -23.60 -11.23 16.41
CA SER A 322 -22.16 -11.40 16.44
C SER A 322 -21.42 -10.07 16.56
N ASN A 323 -20.27 -10.11 17.23
CA ASN A 323 -19.41 -8.94 17.34
C ASN A 323 -18.88 -8.47 15.98
N LEU A 324 -18.63 -9.40 15.06
CA LEU A 324 -18.18 -9.09 13.70
C LEU A 324 -19.27 -8.32 12.93
N THR A 325 -20.53 -8.74 12.99
CA THR A 325 -21.64 -8.00 12.34
C THR A 325 -21.81 -6.61 12.94
N LYS A 326 -21.79 -6.49 14.27
CA LYS A 326 -21.86 -5.18 14.96
C LYS A 326 -20.70 -4.26 14.58
N PHE A 327 -19.49 -4.80 14.43
CA PHE A 327 -18.34 -4.04 13.94
C PHE A 327 -18.58 -3.56 12.51
N PHE A 328 -19.09 -4.42 11.62
CA PHE A 328 -19.43 -4.06 10.24
C PHE A 328 -20.56 -3.03 10.13
N GLU A 329 -21.53 -3.05 11.04
CA GLU A 329 -22.57 -2.03 11.15
C GLU A 329 -21.98 -0.66 11.49
N PHE A 330 -21.01 -0.59 12.42
CA PHE A 330 -20.29 0.64 12.69
C PHE A 330 -19.53 1.15 11.46
N LEU A 331 -18.87 0.25 10.70
CA LEU A 331 -18.14 0.61 9.49
C LEU A 331 -19.01 1.25 8.40
N ARG A 332 -20.35 1.08 8.43
CA ARG A 332 -21.24 1.74 7.46
C ARG A 332 -21.18 3.26 7.52
N PHE A 333 -20.89 3.81 8.69
CA PHE A 333 -20.91 5.24 8.95
C PHE A 333 -19.51 5.81 9.21
N PHE A 334 -18.50 4.95 9.31
CA PHE A 334 -17.14 5.37 9.59
C PHE A 334 -16.45 5.93 8.33
N PRO A 335 -15.74 7.07 8.38
CA PRO A 335 -15.17 7.71 7.18
C PRO A 335 -14.12 6.88 6.42
N HIS A 336 -13.39 5.99 7.11
CA HIS A 336 -12.32 5.18 6.52
C HIS A 336 -12.52 3.69 6.82
N PRO A 337 -13.59 3.06 6.30
CA PRO A 337 -14.02 1.76 6.77
C PRO A 337 -13.06 0.64 6.39
N PHE A 338 -12.48 0.71 5.18
CA PHE A 338 -11.46 -0.24 4.71
C PHE A 338 -10.21 -0.21 5.59
N THR A 339 -9.68 1.00 5.87
CA THR A 339 -8.46 1.16 6.68
C THR A 339 -8.70 0.77 8.13
N TYR A 340 -9.87 1.07 8.69
CA TYR A 340 -10.18 0.69 10.06
C TYR A 340 -10.30 -0.83 10.21
N LEU A 341 -10.99 -1.48 9.27
CA LEU A 341 -11.04 -2.94 9.22
C LEU A 341 -9.65 -3.54 9.02
N PHE A 342 -8.86 -3.02 8.07
CA PHE A 342 -7.47 -3.44 7.83
C PHE A 342 -6.67 -3.46 9.12
N ASN A 343 -6.65 -2.33 9.84
CA ASN A 343 -5.86 -2.16 11.05
C ASN A 343 -6.34 -3.10 12.16
N ALA A 344 -7.64 -3.12 12.46
CA ALA A 344 -8.20 -3.98 13.51
C ALA A 344 -7.98 -5.48 13.19
N TYR A 345 -8.12 -5.87 11.93
CA TYR A 345 -7.93 -7.26 11.51
C TYR A 345 -6.46 -7.68 11.52
N THR A 346 -5.56 -6.78 11.12
CA THR A 346 -4.11 -6.96 11.24
C THR A 346 -3.73 -7.17 12.71
N GLU A 347 -4.25 -6.35 13.63
CA GLU A 347 -4.01 -6.55 15.06
C GLU A 347 -4.52 -7.91 15.56
N ILE A 348 -5.69 -8.35 15.12
CA ILE A 348 -6.24 -9.66 15.48
C ILE A 348 -5.37 -10.82 14.97
N LEU A 349 -4.85 -10.73 13.74
CA LEU A 349 -3.95 -11.72 13.17
C LEU A 349 -2.60 -11.74 13.91
N VAL A 350 -2.06 -10.57 14.24
CA VAL A 350 -0.75 -10.48 14.91
C VAL A 350 -0.81 -10.87 16.39
N GLN A 351 -1.87 -10.49 17.10
CA GLN A 351 -2.03 -10.77 18.54
C GLN A 351 -2.47 -12.21 18.85
N SER A 352 -2.87 -12.97 17.84
CA SER A 352 -3.21 -14.38 18.01
C SER A 352 -1.93 -15.22 17.98
N SER A 353 -1.87 -16.24 18.84
CA SER A 353 -0.73 -17.17 18.90
C SER A 353 -1.06 -18.53 18.26
N THR A 354 -2.34 -18.82 18.06
CA THR A 354 -2.87 -20.05 17.46
C THR A 354 -4.08 -19.76 16.59
N PHE A 355 -4.47 -20.73 15.77
CA PHE A 355 -5.63 -20.60 14.90
C PHE A 355 -6.93 -20.48 15.71
N ASP A 356 -7.08 -21.26 16.79
CA ASP A 356 -8.24 -21.13 17.69
C ASP A 356 -8.25 -19.77 18.41
N GLY A 357 -7.07 -19.23 18.75
CA GLY A 357 -6.93 -17.88 19.31
C GLY A 357 -7.45 -16.79 18.37
N LEU A 358 -7.20 -16.94 17.06
CA LEU A 358 -7.76 -16.07 16.02
C LEU A 358 -9.30 -16.13 16.00
N LEU A 359 -9.88 -17.33 15.95
CA LEU A 359 -11.34 -17.50 15.94
C LEU A 359 -11.98 -16.93 17.21
N TYR A 360 -11.36 -17.15 18.38
CA TYR A 360 -11.79 -16.58 19.64
C TYR A 360 -11.79 -15.04 19.61
N ARG A 361 -10.72 -14.40 19.11
CA ARG A 361 -10.64 -12.94 19.01
C ARG A 361 -11.69 -12.36 18.07
N ILE A 362 -11.94 -12.98 16.92
CA ILE A 362 -13.00 -12.56 16.00
C ILE A 362 -14.37 -12.64 16.67
N THR A 363 -14.64 -13.74 17.39
CA THR A 363 -15.94 -13.97 18.03
C THR A 363 -16.17 -13.02 19.20
N ASN A 364 -15.17 -12.86 20.07
CA ASN A 364 -15.37 -12.33 21.42
C ASN A 364 -14.66 -11.00 21.70
N LYS A 365 -13.67 -10.64 20.88
CA LYS A 365 -12.81 -9.47 21.14
C LYS A 365 -12.93 -8.38 20.08
N LEU A 366 -13.31 -8.68 18.84
CA LEU A 366 -13.45 -7.67 17.78
C LEU A 366 -14.64 -6.74 18.03
N THR A 367 -14.39 -5.66 18.79
CA THR A 367 -15.38 -4.62 19.09
C THR A 367 -14.71 -3.25 18.99
N ILE A 368 -15.53 -2.20 18.81
CA ILE A 368 -15.05 -0.81 18.77
C ILE A 368 -14.39 -0.35 20.07
N ASN A 369 -14.65 -1.04 21.19
CA ASN A 369 -14.05 -0.71 22.49
C ASN A 369 -12.66 -1.33 22.63
N ASN A 370 -12.47 -2.56 22.14
CA ASN A 370 -11.21 -3.27 22.24
C ASN A 370 -10.20 -2.85 21.16
N TYR A 371 -10.69 -2.44 19.98
CA TYR A 371 -9.86 -1.95 18.87
C TYR A 371 -10.34 -0.55 18.45
N PRO A 372 -10.25 0.47 19.31
CA PRO A 372 -10.89 1.75 19.06
C PRO A 372 -10.19 2.52 17.94
N HIS A 373 -10.95 3.07 16.98
CA HIS A 373 -10.41 3.79 15.82
C HIS A 373 -9.37 4.87 16.17
N ARG A 374 -9.50 5.52 17.34
CA ARG A 374 -8.57 6.57 17.82
C ARG A 374 -7.10 6.12 17.96
N THR A 375 -6.83 4.82 18.09
CA THR A 375 -5.44 4.30 18.18
C THR A 375 -4.74 4.32 16.83
N TYR A 376 -5.49 4.42 15.74
CA TYR A 376 -4.96 4.36 14.38
C TYR A 376 -4.78 5.75 13.78
N ASN A 377 -3.79 5.84 12.89
CA ASN A 377 -3.64 7.00 12.02
C ASN A 377 -4.38 6.76 10.71
N PHE A 378 -5.21 7.72 10.29
CA PHE A 378 -5.96 7.67 9.04
C PHE A 378 -5.47 8.76 8.09
N LYS A 379 -4.17 8.78 7.84
CA LYS A 379 -3.58 9.75 6.92
C LYS A 379 -4.01 9.39 5.49
N ARG A 380 -4.60 10.35 4.75
CA ARG A 380 -5.13 10.14 3.39
C ARG A 380 -4.09 9.53 2.43
N ASN A 381 -2.84 9.93 2.57
CA ASN A 381 -1.73 9.53 1.71
C ASN A 381 -0.88 8.38 2.25
N GLN A 382 -1.48 7.56 3.09
CA GLN A 382 -0.83 6.41 3.64
C GLN A 382 -0.63 5.32 2.58
N ARG A 383 0.57 4.74 2.58
CA ARG A 383 0.99 3.64 1.71
C ARG A 383 1.41 2.46 2.57
N LEU A 384 1.07 1.25 2.13
CA LEU A 384 1.57 0.04 2.75
C LEU A 384 2.97 -0.28 2.19
N PRO A 385 3.82 -1.02 2.94
CA PRO A 385 5.11 -1.44 2.45
C PRO A 385 5.01 -2.25 1.15
N HIS A 386 6.02 -2.13 0.29
CA HIS A 386 6.13 -2.92 -0.94
C HIS A 386 6.26 -4.42 -0.64
N LYS A 387 5.88 -5.28 -1.60
CA LYS A 387 6.17 -6.72 -1.48
C LYS A 387 7.68 -6.92 -1.49
N VAL A 388 8.23 -7.57 -0.47
CA VAL A 388 9.61 -8.06 -0.50
C VAL A 388 9.63 -9.33 -1.36
N THR A 389 9.93 -9.21 -2.64
CA THR A 389 10.37 -10.35 -3.44
C THR A 389 11.83 -10.59 -3.10
N ARG A 390 12.12 -11.46 -2.12
CA ARG A 390 13.49 -11.99 -2.00
C ARG A 390 13.76 -12.72 -3.31
N GLU A 391 14.70 -12.22 -4.12
CA GLU A 391 15.33 -13.04 -5.14
C GLU A 391 15.90 -14.25 -4.40
N VAL A 392 15.26 -15.40 -4.56
CA VAL A 392 15.92 -16.67 -4.30
C VAL A 392 16.99 -16.73 -5.38
N ARG A 393 18.19 -16.25 -5.05
CA ARG A 393 19.37 -16.64 -5.81
C ARG A 393 19.50 -18.13 -5.59
N ASP A 394 19.16 -18.91 -6.60
CA ASP A 394 19.51 -20.32 -6.65
C ASP A 394 21.03 -20.40 -6.37
N ILE A 395 21.38 -21.05 -5.26
CA ILE A 395 22.76 -21.43 -4.91
C ILE A 395 23.01 -22.82 -5.47
#